data_AF-A0A0V0U3P4-F1
#
_entry.id   AF-A0A0V0U3P4-F1
#
_cell.length_a   1.000
_cell.length_b   1.000
_cell.length_c   1.000
_cell.angle_alpha   90.00
_cell.angle_beta   90.00
_cell.angle_gamma   90.00
#
_symmetry.space_group_name_H-M   'P 1'
#
loop_
_entity.id
_entity.type
_entity.pdbx_description
1 polymer ?
#
loop_
_entity_poly.entity_id
_entity_poly.type
_entity_poly.pdbx_seq_one_letter_code
_entity_poly.pdbx_strand_id
1 'polypeptide(L)'
;MKQLTRKFTDSSLILYRAVIYKAPAQNRGKALIAGPAPAAWQNTPVLNQANNNNHAVFKTLEHVIAPNVANKFIAYNNIPPDIPKVKTKSNSKGVLMMNPQVADEASWIVHTIPGFPKALRGYVFPPEEIQKGHLFICLTIKESEIDAIAMALRIATPLIYHNDIPDAEINSRPNLKKLVN
;
A
#
# COMPACT_ATOMS: atom_id res chain seq x y z
N MET A 1 4.97 -17.27 22.04
CA MET A 1 4.80 -16.15 21.08
C MET A 1 3.37 -15.63 21.18
N LYS A 2 3.10 -14.81 22.21
CA LYS A 2 1.81 -14.13 22.41
C LYS A 2 2.13 -12.62 22.35
N GLN A 3 1.29 -11.83 21.69
CA GLN A 3 1.26 -10.34 21.66
C GLN A 3 1.65 -9.59 20.37
N LEU A 4 1.62 -10.19 19.18
CA LEU A 4 1.50 -9.39 17.94
C LEU A 4 0.04 -9.15 17.52
N THR A 5 -0.91 -9.81 18.19
CA THR A 5 -2.33 -9.85 17.82
C THR A 5 -3.24 -8.88 18.59
N ARG A 6 -2.71 -8.04 19.50
CA ARG A 6 -3.53 -7.11 20.32
C ARG A 6 -3.29 -5.61 20.07
N LYS A 7 -2.52 -5.24 19.05
CA LYS A 7 -2.17 -3.83 18.76
C LYS A 7 -2.38 -3.44 17.29
N PHE A 8 -3.53 -3.77 16.74
CA PHE A 8 -4.00 -3.18 15.49
C PHE A 8 -5.39 -2.54 15.59
N THR A 9 -5.99 -2.50 16.79
CA THR A 9 -7.31 -1.90 17.03
C THR A 9 -7.45 -1.14 18.35
N ASP A 10 -6.39 -0.96 19.14
CA ASP A 10 -6.55 -0.35 20.48
C ASP A 10 -5.29 0.41 20.95
N SER A 11 -4.83 1.35 20.14
CA SER A 11 -3.82 2.32 20.58
C SER A 11 -3.94 3.60 19.77
N SER A 12 -4.33 4.67 20.46
CA SER A 12 -4.31 6.05 19.99
C SER A 12 -3.14 6.32 19.03
N LEU A 13 -3.43 6.67 17.77
CA LEU A 13 -2.54 7.42 16.87
C LEU A 13 -1.06 6.96 16.83
N ILE A 14 -0.78 5.66 16.80
CA ILE A 14 0.55 5.23 16.32
C ILE A 14 0.53 5.43 14.80
N LEU A 15 1.15 6.52 14.32
CA LEU A 15 1.51 6.62 12.90
C LEU A 15 2.41 5.42 12.56
N TYR A 16 1.86 4.40 11.90
CA TYR A 16 2.64 3.25 11.47
C TYR A 16 3.41 3.65 10.22
N ARG A 17 4.73 3.83 10.38
CA ARG A 17 5.66 4.02 9.26
C ARG A 17 6.56 2.80 9.18
N ALA A 18 6.54 2.12 8.04
CA ALA A 18 7.40 0.97 7.81
C ALA A 18 8.11 1.08 6.47
N VAL A 19 9.38 0.66 6.45
CA VAL A 19 10.15 0.45 5.22
C VAL A 19 10.51 -1.02 5.17
N ILE A 20 10.19 -1.70 4.07
CA ILE A 20 10.55 -3.12 3.88
C ILE A 20 11.39 -3.26 2.62
N TYR A 21 12.53 -3.93 2.75
CA TYR A 21 13.39 -4.29 1.63
C TYR A 21 13.47 -5.81 1.48
N LYS A 22 13.03 -6.33 0.33
CA LYS A 22 13.23 -7.72 -0.11
C LYS A 22 14.48 -7.77 -0.99
N ALA A 23 15.47 -8.59 -0.63
CA ALA A 23 16.65 -8.77 -1.47
C ALA A 23 16.34 -9.66 -2.70
N PRO A 24 17.18 -9.58 -3.77
CA PRO A 24 17.12 -10.50 -4.90
C PRO A 24 17.19 -11.97 -4.46
N ALA A 25 16.42 -12.84 -5.12
CA ALA A 25 16.33 -14.29 -4.84
C ALA A 25 15.95 -14.66 -3.39
N GLN A 26 15.45 -13.71 -2.60
CA GLN A 26 14.98 -13.95 -1.23
C GLN A 26 13.45 -13.86 -1.16
N ASN A 27 12.85 -14.81 -0.45
CA ASN A 27 11.42 -14.80 -0.12
C ASN A 27 11.12 -14.00 1.16
N ARG A 28 12.15 -13.68 1.95
CA ARG A 28 12.09 -12.82 3.14
C ARG A 28 12.79 -11.50 2.86
N GLY A 29 12.44 -10.47 3.62
CA GLY A 29 13.08 -9.17 3.59
C GLY A 29 13.57 -8.74 4.96
N LYS A 30 13.97 -7.47 5.00
CA LYS A 30 14.24 -6.71 6.22
C LYS A 30 13.19 -5.61 6.34
N ALA A 31 12.67 -5.37 7.54
CA ALA A 31 11.76 -4.28 7.82
C ALA A 31 12.35 -3.34 8.88
N LEU A 32 12.18 -2.04 8.64
CA LEU A 32 12.37 -0.98 9.60
C LEU A 32 10.97 -0.47 9.96
N ILE A 33 10.55 -0.63 11.21
CA ILE A 33 9.23 -0.22 11.68
C ILE A 33 9.45 0.91 12.69
N ALA A 34 8.88 2.08 12.41
CA ALA A 34 8.96 3.21 13.31
C ALA A 34 8.33 2.87 14.67
N GLY A 35 8.99 3.30 15.74
CA GLY A 35 8.55 3.11 17.10
C GLY A 35 9.21 4.14 18.02
N PRO A 36 8.92 4.10 19.33
CA PRO A 36 9.42 5.08 20.30
C PRO A 36 10.94 5.04 20.52
N ALA A 37 11.63 4.00 20.03
CA ALA A 37 13.08 3.83 20.14
C ALA A 37 13.71 3.64 18.75
N PRO A 38 15.02 3.89 18.58
CA PRO A 38 15.73 3.58 17.34
C PRO A 38 15.46 2.14 16.88
N ALA A 39 14.84 2.00 15.72
CA ALA A 39 14.52 0.70 15.17
C ALA A 39 15.74 0.14 14.42
N ALA A 40 16.11 -1.10 14.70
CA ALA A 40 17.02 -1.86 13.86
C ALA A 40 16.24 -2.57 12.74
N TRP A 41 16.93 -2.91 11.65
CA TRP A 41 16.35 -3.75 10.60
C TRP A 41 16.07 -5.17 11.11
N GLN A 42 14.82 -5.60 11.05
CA GLN A 42 14.37 -6.91 11.51
C GLN A 42 14.00 -7.82 10.33
N ASN A 43 14.19 -9.13 10.47
CA ASN A 43 13.75 -10.08 9.45
C ASN A 43 12.23 -10.06 9.33
N THR A 44 11.71 -10.08 8.11
CA THR A 44 10.28 -10.28 7.87
C THR A 44 9.95 -11.78 7.82
N PRO A 45 8.68 -12.16 8.06
CA PRO A 45 8.14 -13.39 7.52
C PRO A 45 8.26 -13.42 5.97
N VAL A 46 7.95 -14.58 5.39
CA VAL A 46 7.93 -14.76 3.93
C VAL A 46 6.95 -13.76 3.29
N LEU A 47 7.42 -12.98 2.32
CA LEU A 47 6.68 -11.88 1.69
C LEU A 47 5.97 -12.28 0.40
N ASN A 48 6.30 -13.42 -0.22
CA ASN A 48 5.71 -13.82 -1.50
C ASN A 48 4.45 -14.71 -1.35
N GLN A 49 3.93 -14.86 -0.13
CA GLN A 49 2.77 -15.69 0.16
C GLN A 49 1.84 -14.96 1.12
N ALA A 50 0.53 -15.15 0.96
CA ALA A 50 -0.42 -14.85 2.03
C ALA A 50 -0.05 -15.71 3.25
N ASN A 51 0.14 -15.08 4.40
CA ASN A 51 0.51 -15.79 5.61
C ASN A 51 -0.40 -15.35 6.75
N ASN A 52 -1.07 -16.30 7.40
CA ASN A 52 -1.91 -16.07 8.59
C ASN A 52 -1.12 -15.50 9.79
N ASN A 53 0.22 -15.52 9.74
CA ASN A 53 1.12 -14.81 10.67
C ASN A 53 1.38 -13.34 10.27
N ASN A 54 0.68 -12.81 9.26
CA ASN A 54 0.45 -11.38 9.03
C ASN A 54 1.71 -10.50 9.01
N HIS A 55 2.53 -10.61 7.95
CA HIS A 55 3.64 -9.68 7.75
C HIS A 55 3.11 -8.27 7.38
N ALA A 56 3.90 -7.23 7.68
CA ALA A 56 3.52 -5.83 7.53
C ALA A 56 2.89 -5.53 6.15
N VAL A 57 3.51 -5.99 5.06
CA VAL A 57 2.98 -5.79 3.69
C VAL A 57 1.59 -6.42 3.47
N PHE A 58 1.38 -7.68 3.88
CA PHE A 58 0.10 -8.36 3.67
C PHE A 58 -1.01 -7.68 4.46
N LYS A 59 -0.71 -7.30 5.71
CA LYS A 59 -1.67 -6.62 6.57
C LYS A 59 -2.11 -5.28 6.02
N THR A 60 -1.17 -4.43 5.61
CA THR A 60 -1.54 -3.13 5.03
C THR A 60 -2.32 -3.26 3.71
N LEU A 61 -2.25 -4.41 3.05
CA LEU A 61 -2.94 -4.67 1.78
C LEU A 61 -4.18 -5.56 1.93
N GLU A 62 -4.58 -5.97 3.13
CA GLU A 62 -5.62 -6.99 3.30
C GLU A 62 -6.96 -6.57 2.71
N HIS A 63 -7.26 -5.27 2.76
CA HIS A 63 -8.46 -4.67 2.16
C HIS A 63 -8.26 -4.15 0.73
N VAL A 64 -7.07 -4.35 0.17
CA VAL A 64 -6.74 -4.10 -1.24
C VAL A 64 -6.84 -5.40 -2.03
N ILE A 65 -6.48 -6.53 -1.42
CA ILE A 65 -6.53 -7.87 -2.04
C ILE A 65 -7.89 -8.55 -1.88
N ALA A 66 -8.73 -8.08 -0.97
CA ALA A 66 -10.07 -8.61 -0.73
C ALA A 66 -11.06 -7.47 -0.41
N PRO A 67 -12.35 -7.61 -0.77
CA PRO A 67 -13.35 -6.58 -0.51
C PRO A 67 -13.50 -6.24 0.98
N ASN A 68 -13.67 -4.96 1.27
CA ASN A 68 -14.02 -4.43 2.59
C ASN A 68 -15.07 -3.32 2.43
N VAL A 69 -16.07 -3.30 3.31
CA VAL A 69 -17.16 -2.31 3.27
C VAL A 69 -16.72 -0.90 3.66
N ALA A 70 -15.74 -0.79 4.56
CA ALA A 70 -15.25 0.47 5.12
C ALA A 70 -14.06 1.02 4.33
N ASN A 71 -13.07 0.18 3.99
CA ASN A 71 -11.86 0.63 3.30
C ASN A 71 -12.11 0.85 1.80
N LYS A 72 -11.63 1.98 1.28
CA LYS A 72 -11.73 2.42 -0.11
C LYS A 72 -10.36 2.89 -0.57
N PHE A 73 -10.02 2.69 -1.84
CA PHE A 73 -8.65 2.90 -2.31
C PHE A 73 -8.52 3.19 -3.80
N ILE A 74 -7.39 3.81 -4.11
CA ILE A 74 -6.83 3.95 -5.45
C ILE A 74 -5.59 3.07 -5.53
N ALA A 75 -5.48 2.26 -6.57
CA ALA A 75 -4.25 1.53 -6.89
C ALA A 75 -3.65 2.03 -8.21
N TYR A 76 -2.34 2.25 -8.19
CA TYR A 76 -1.60 2.78 -9.33
C TYR A 76 -0.32 2.00 -9.59
N ASN A 77 -0.01 1.74 -10.86
CA ASN A 77 1.18 0.99 -11.27
C ASN A 77 1.43 1.20 -12.76
N ASN A 78 2.67 1.49 -13.16
CA ASN A 78 3.02 1.60 -14.58
C ASN A 78 3.05 0.26 -15.33
N ILE A 79 3.04 -0.87 -14.61
CA ILE A 79 2.87 -2.22 -15.14
C ILE A 79 1.80 -2.89 -14.26
N PRO A 80 0.50 -2.60 -14.47
CA PRO A 80 -0.55 -3.15 -13.61
C PRO A 80 -0.67 -4.67 -13.78
N PRO A 81 -1.19 -5.38 -12.76
CA PRO A 81 -1.50 -6.79 -12.90
C PRO A 81 -2.55 -7.04 -14.00
N ASP A 82 -2.25 -7.98 -14.89
CA ASP A 82 -3.15 -8.47 -15.95
C ASP A 82 -3.60 -7.41 -16.96
N ILE A 83 -2.93 -6.25 -17.01
CA ILE A 83 -3.12 -5.22 -18.03
C ILE A 83 -1.88 -5.23 -18.94
N PRO A 84 -2.04 -5.32 -20.28
CA PRO A 84 -0.92 -5.22 -21.20
C PRO A 84 -0.10 -3.95 -20.93
N LYS A 85 1.21 -4.01 -21.17
CA LYS A 85 2.12 -2.89 -20.89
C LYS A 85 1.64 -1.61 -21.58
N VAL A 86 1.09 -0.69 -20.79
CA VAL A 86 0.74 0.67 -21.21
C VAL A 86 2.01 1.50 -21.14
N LYS A 87 2.34 2.25 -22.20
CA LYS A 87 3.44 3.22 -22.13
C LYS A 87 3.01 4.37 -21.22
N THR A 88 3.61 4.47 -20.05
CA THR A 88 3.45 5.61 -19.15
C THR A 88 4.77 6.38 -19.04
N LYS A 89 4.71 7.65 -18.64
CA LYS A 89 5.91 8.46 -18.34
C LYS A 89 6.43 8.23 -16.91
N SER A 90 5.78 7.35 -16.15
CA SER A 90 5.98 7.15 -14.72
C SER A 90 6.49 5.75 -14.42
N ASN A 91 7.32 5.62 -13.38
CA ASN A 91 7.67 4.32 -12.80
C ASN A 91 6.99 4.07 -11.44
N SER A 92 6.17 5.03 -10.99
CA SER A 92 5.53 5.00 -9.67
C SER A 92 4.48 3.90 -9.55
N LYS A 93 4.46 3.26 -8.38
CA LYS A 93 3.51 2.19 -8.04
C LYS A 93 3.12 2.30 -6.57
N GLY A 94 1.89 1.96 -6.24
CA GLY A 94 1.41 2.08 -4.88
C GLY A 94 -0.10 2.01 -4.75
N VAL A 95 -0.54 2.25 -3.52
CA VAL A 95 -1.95 2.25 -3.12
C VAL A 95 -2.19 3.39 -2.14
N LEU A 96 -3.21 4.19 -2.38
CA LEU A 96 -3.73 5.20 -1.46
C LEU A 96 -5.08 4.73 -0.93
N MET A 97 -5.22 4.57 0.38
CA MET A 97 -6.39 3.99 1.04
C MET A 97 -6.96 4.94 2.09
N MET A 98 -8.26 4.85 2.31
CA MET A 98 -9.00 5.56 3.34
C MET A 98 -10.18 4.73 3.84
N ASN A 99 -10.58 4.93 5.09
CA ASN A 99 -11.89 4.57 5.59
C ASN A 99 -12.75 5.85 5.70
N PRO A 100 -13.72 6.09 4.80
CA PRO A 100 -14.55 7.29 4.85
C PRO A 100 -15.47 7.38 6.09
N GLN A 101 -15.57 6.30 6.88
CA GLN A 101 -16.45 6.23 8.05
C GLN A 101 -15.74 6.64 9.35
N VAL A 102 -14.41 6.73 9.34
CA VAL A 102 -13.60 6.95 10.55
C VAL A 102 -12.54 8.01 10.25
N ALA A 103 -12.58 9.09 11.03
CA ALA A 103 -11.66 10.20 10.89
C ALA A 103 -10.19 9.77 11.02
N ASP A 104 -9.37 10.27 10.10
CA ASP A 104 -7.91 10.06 10.07
C ASP A 104 -7.49 8.58 9.95
N GLU A 105 -8.36 7.72 9.40
CA GLU A 105 -8.02 6.35 9.05
C GLU A 105 -7.66 6.25 7.57
N ALA A 106 -6.45 6.66 7.23
CA ALA A 106 -5.91 6.60 5.88
C ALA A 106 -4.48 6.07 5.85
N SER A 107 -4.10 5.49 4.71
CA SER A 107 -2.74 4.99 4.51
C SER A 107 -2.27 5.11 3.06
N TRP A 108 -0.96 5.27 2.90
CA TRP A 108 -0.30 5.33 1.61
C TRP A 108 0.85 4.34 1.55
N ILE A 109 0.80 3.47 0.55
CA ILE A 109 1.84 2.49 0.26
C ILE A 109 2.51 2.86 -1.05
N VAL A 110 3.84 2.91 -1.05
CA VAL A 110 4.66 3.01 -2.25
C VAL A 110 5.46 1.72 -2.38
N HIS A 111 5.52 1.15 -3.58
CA HIS A 111 6.33 -0.03 -3.83
C HIS A 111 6.99 -0.02 -5.21
N THR A 112 7.84 -1.02 -5.45
CA THR A 112 8.63 -1.14 -6.70
C THR A 112 8.19 -2.32 -7.59
N ILE A 113 7.27 -3.15 -7.11
CA ILE A 113 6.88 -4.42 -7.77
C ILE A 113 5.91 -4.18 -8.94
N PRO A 114 6.28 -4.50 -10.19
CA PRO A 114 5.35 -4.53 -11.32
C PRO A 114 4.36 -5.70 -11.17
N GLY A 115 3.14 -5.58 -11.67
CA GLY A 115 2.12 -6.64 -11.60
C GLY A 115 1.50 -6.85 -10.22
N PHE A 116 1.67 -5.90 -9.29
CA PHE A 116 1.22 -5.99 -7.90
C PHE A 116 0.62 -4.64 -7.42
N PRO A 117 -0.31 -4.64 -6.44
CA PRO A 117 -1.14 -5.77 -6.01
C PRO A 117 -2.28 -6.07 -7.00
N LYS A 118 -2.82 -7.29 -6.98
CA LYS A 118 -4.06 -7.62 -7.70
C LYS A 118 -5.26 -7.12 -6.90
N ALA A 119 -5.74 -5.91 -7.24
CA ALA A 119 -6.88 -5.28 -6.58
C ALA A 119 -8.08 -6.26 -6.54
N LEU A 120 -8.57 -6.54 -5.33
CA LEU A 120 -9.70 -7.40 -4.99
C LEU A 120 -9.60 -8.86 -5.48
N ARG A 121 -8.40 -9.34 -5.82
CA ARG A 121 -8.18 -10.66 -6.45
C ARG A 121 -7.11 -11.50 -5.74
N GLY A 122 -7.00 -11.31 -4.43
CA GLY A 122 -6.10 -12.07 -3.57
C GLY A 122 -4.64 -11.61 -3.60
N TYR A 123 -3.85 -12.14 -2.68
CA TYR A 123 -2.43 -11.84 -2.58
C TYR A 123 -1.63 -12.71 -3.55
N VAL A 124 -1.16 -12.10 -4.63
CA VAL A 124 -0.31 -12.77 -5.63
C VAL A 124 0.95 -11.95 -5.81
N PHE A 125 2.06 -12.44 -5.27
CA PHE A 125 3.37 -11.86 -5.54
C PHE A 125 3.86 -12.38 -6.90
N PRO A 126 4.20 -11.51 -7.87
CA PRO A 126 4.58 -11.94 -9.21
C PRO A 126 5.82 -12.86 -9.20
N PRO A 127 5.77 -14.05 -9.81
CA PRO A 127 6.89 -15.00 -9.80
C PRO A 127 8.20 -14.42 -10.36
N GLU A 128 8.14 -13.70 -11.48
CA GLU A 128 9.28 -13.00 -12.08
C GLU A 128 9.97 -11.96 -11.16
N GLU A 129 9.26 -11.49 -10.12
CA GLU A 129 9.75 -10.47 -9.19
C GLU A 129 10.41 -11.09 -7.95
N ILE A 130 10.35 -12.42 -7.77
CA ILE A 130 11.04 -13.12 -6.67
C ILE A 130 12.57 -13.00 -6.82
N GLN A 131 13.08 -13.06 -8.04
CA GLN A 131 14.51 -12.97 -8.33
C GLN A 131 15.06 -11.54 -8.18
N LYS A 132 14.20 -10.53 -8.01
CA LYS A 132 14.57 -9.12 -7.96
C LYS A 132 14.46 -8.55 -6.55
N GLY A 133 15.16 -7.44 -6.33
CA GLY A 133 15.07 -6.66 -5.09
C GLY A 133 13.88 -5.70 -5.14
N HIS A 134 13.16 -5.56 -4.03
CA HIS A 134 11.99 -4.69 -3.96
C HIS A 134 11.88 -3.94 -2.64
N LEU A 135 11.47 -2.68 -2.74
CA LEU A 135 11.13 -1.80 -1.64
C LEU A 135 9.61 -1.66 -1.48
N PHE A 136 9.17 -1.60 -0.23
CA PHE A 136 7.88 -1.06 0.21
C PHE A 136 8.11 0.07 1.21
N ILE A 137 7.28 1.09 1.13
CA ILE A 137 7.12 2.12 2.15
C ILE A 137 5.63 2.14 2.50
N CYS A 138 5.27 1.94 3.77
CA CYS A 138 3.91 1.99 4.26
C CYS A 138 3.79 3.13 5.27
N LEU A 139 2.84 4.04 5.05
CA LEU A 139 2.61 5.21 5.89
C LEU A 139 1.14 5.26 6.30
N THR A 140 0.86 5.37 7.61
CA THR A 140 -0.40 5.96 8.08
C THR A 140 -0.35 7.46 7.83
N ILE A 141 -1.43 8.00 7.25
CA ILE A 141 -1.58 9.41 6.90
C ILE A 141 -2.88 9.94 7.46
N LYS A 142 -2.98 11.26 7.63
CA LYS A 142 -4.24 11.93 7.94
C LYS A 142 -5.07 12.10 6.67
N GLU A 143 -6.38 12.21 6.82
CA GLU A 143 -7.26 12.47 5.67
C GLU A 143 -6.97 13.81 5.00
N SER A 144 -6.53 14.80 5.79
CA SER A 144 -6.12 16.11 5.30
C SER A 144 -4.88 16.07 4.40
N GLU A 145 -4.07 15.00 4.45
CA GLU A 145 -2.88 14.82 3.60
C GLU A 145 -3.22 14.23 2.22
N ILE A 146 -4.42 13.65 2.06
CA ILE A 146 -4.82 12.90 0.85
C ILE A 146 -4.79 13.77 -0.40
N ASP A 147 -5.30 15.01 -0.33
CA ASP A 147 -5.35 15.88 -1.51
C ASP A 147 -3.95 16.35 -1.94
N ALA A 148 -3.04 16.56 -0.98
CA ALA A 148 -1.64 16.86 -1.26
C ALA A 148 -0.91 15.65 -1.89
N ILE A 149 -1.15 14.44 -1.39
CA ILE A 149 -0.63 13.21 -1.99
C ILE A 149 -1.19 13.03 -3.41
N ALA A 150 -2.47 13.28 -3.62
CA ALA A 150 -3.08 13.22 -4.94
C ALA A 150 -2.43 14.21 -5.92
N MET A 151 -2.06 15.42 -5.47
CA MET A 151 -1.29 16.36 -6.27
C MET A 151 0.08 15.80 -6.66
N ALA A 152 0.80 15.19 -5.73
CA ALA A 152 2.08 14.55 -6.01
C ALA A 152 1.94 13.39 -7.02
N LEU A 153 0.88 12.58 -6.90
CA LEU A 153 0.57 11.52 -7.86
C LEU A 153 0.24 12.09 -9.24
N ARG A 154 -0.50 13.20 -9.34
CA ARG A 154 -0.76 13.86 -10.64
C ARG A 154 0.53 14.30 -11.34
N ILE A 155 1.50 14.83 -10.59
CA ILE A 155 2.83 15.18 -11.13
C ILE A 155 3.57 13.93 -11.56
N ALA A 156 3.52 12.86 -10.76
CA ALA A 156 4.15 11.60 -11.09
C ALA A 156 3.49 10.91 -12.31
N THR A 157 2.25 11.24 -12.67
CA THR A 157 1.49 10.66 -13.79
C THR A 157 1.44 9.13 -13.82
N PRO A 158 1.19 8.43 -12.70
CA PRO A 158 1.08 6.98 -12.72
C PRO A 158 -0.22 6.55 -13.43
N LEU A 159 -0.24 5.31 -13.91
CA LEU A 159 -1.48 4.70 -14.38
C LEU A 159 -2.30 4.23 -13.18
N ILE A 160 -3.47 4.83 -12.98
CA ILE A 160 -4.49 4.35 -12.05
C ILE A 160 -5.20 3.16 -12.69
N TYR A 161 -5.26 2.02 -12.01
CA TYR A 161 -5.91 0.80 -12.53
C TYR A 161 -7.05 0.29 -11.64
N HIS A 162 -7.24 0.91 -10.48
CA HIS A 162 -8.39 0.68 -9.61
C HIS A 162 -8.71 1.95 -8.82
N ASN A 163 -9.99 2.23 -8.66
CA ASN A 163 -10.51 3.27 -7.77
C ASN A 163 -11.92 2.86 -7.32
N ASP A 164 -12.15 2.72 -6.03
CA ASP A 164 -13.48 2.55 -5.43
C ASP A 164 -13.81 3.63 -4.38
N ILE A 165 -13.04 4.73 -4.35
CA ILE A 165 -13.31 5.86 -3.45
C ILE A 165 -14.66 6.50 -3.81
N PRO A 166 -15.56 6.73 -2.82
CA PRO A 166 -16.88 7.30 -3.09
C PRO A 166 -16.82 8.72 -3.67
N ASP A 167 -17.78 9.07 -4.50
CA ASP A 167 -17.87 10.40 -5.12
C ASP A 167 -17.89 11.55 -4.10
N ALA A 168 -18.45 11.35 -2.92
CA ALA A 168 -18.43 12.35 -1.85
C ALA A 168 -17.00 12.73 -1.44
N GLU A 169 -16.13 11.73 -1.30
CA GLU A 169 -14.72 11.92 -0.94
C GLU A 169 -13.90 12.48 -2.11
N ILE A 170 -14.22 12.05 -3.33
CA ILE A 170 -13.56 12.55 -4.55
C ILE A 170 -13.92 14.03 -4.76
N ASN A 171 -15.20 14.38 -4.64
CA ASN A 171 -15.68 15.73 -4.93
C ASN A 171 -15.23 16.77 -3.90
N SER A 172 -14.96 16.38 -2.67
CA SER A 172 -14.41 17.26 -1.62
C SER A 172 -12.91 17.53 -1.78
N ARG A 173 -12.20 16.80 -2.67
CA ARG A 173 -10.74 16.85 -2.83
C ARG A 173 -10.35 17.15 -4.29
N PRO A 174 -10.06 18.42 -4.62
CA PRO A 174 -9.85 18.85 -6.01
C PRO A 174 -8.73 18.13 -6.77
N ASN A 175 -7.64 17.77 -6.09
CA ASN A 175 -6.54 17.03 -6.70
C ASN A 175 -6.87 15.55 -6.82
N LEU A 176 -7.58 14.97 -5.84
CA LEU A 176 -8.06 13.60 -5.94
C LEU A 176 -9.00 13.42 -7.12
N LYS A 177 -9.97 14.35 -7.28
CA LYS A 177 -10.89 14.38 -8.43
C LYS A 177 -10.19 14.43 -9.78
N LYS A 178 -9.10 15.19 -9.88
CA LYS A 178 -8.30 15.30 -11.12
C LYS A 178 -7.32 14.14 -11.32
N LEU A 179 -7.11 13.30 -10.30
CA LEU A 179 -6.24 12.13 -10.41
C LEU A 179 -6.99 10.93 -10.98
N VAL A 180 -8.28 10.79 -10.64
CA VAL A 180 -9.10 9.62 -11.00
C VAL A 180 -10.02 9.84 -12.21
N ASN A 181 -10.12 11.08 -12.70
CA ASN A 181 -10.82 11.45 -13.95
C ASN A 181 -9.80 11.79 -15.03
#